data_AF-A0A517ZHN8-F1
#
_entry.id   AF-A0A517ZHN8-F1
#
_cell.length_a   1.000
_cell.length_b   1.000
_cell.length_c   1.000
_cell.angle_alpha   90.00
_cell.angle_beta   90.00
_cell.angle_gamma   90.00
#
_symmetry.space_group_name_H-M   'P 1'
#
loop_
_entity.id
_entity.type
_entity.pdbx_description
1 polymer ?
#
loop_
_entity_poly.entity_id
_entity_poly.type
_entity_poly.pdbx_seq_one_letter_code
_entity_poly.pdbx_strand_id
1 'polypeptide(L)'
;MLKCSTQIMIIVVVAGLSSTAVVVAERPVSRNSRETLAQVLRLEVDGGVANRAELLQGVLGNSKRDAPARWQSGQVRTHAGWVAYDQQPTSDKLLALRSEYRQRRSDAGESFEERLKLADWCRTHRLWDQERAHLVEALEIQPTSEAVRRRLGYRMIGGIWLSPQQIEMFKEEQQTRAAALNRWQPRILKIRNGLSSPSERRRKKAEKELAAITDPEAVYAMEQLFFRGQEPEELAATRTFGQMTVYQAAHALVDVAIAANNSRVRDAAIEELQNKPHKQSVPELLGRLTTPIETDIEASYRNGSAFIRQVYYREQQYQKRALVVESTIDFIGPTDMNTASSRRFAEDISRRQKETTRQINAQAQKDNARIYTVLAAISEVDVSNSPQKWWAWWNSEQDTEVGEKPVDLSYNQNYFSFDQGYQQYTPTAECFQAGTPVWTDEGFVAIEKIRAGDRVLSKNIETGELMYKPVLRPTQRTPQELKTILLQGGETLVCTGGHPFWHSGHGWTMAKNLAAGNVLHTVIGSQKVAAISGGAAEKVYNLVVADFHTYFVGRGMVLSHDNAIREPTNAIVPGLMREELTAR
;
A
#
# COMPACT_ATOMS: atom_id res chain seq x y z
N MET A 1 18.00 12.64 -22.93
CA MET A 1 17.59 13.02 -21.55
C MET A 1 16.39 12.15 -21.19
N LEU A 2 16.54 11.36 -20.13
CA LEU A 2 15.57 10.35 -19.69
C LEU A 2 14.20 11.00 -19.44
N LYS A 3 13.12 10.35 -19.90
CA LYS A 3 11.73 10.79 -19.67
C LYS A 3 11.51 11.00 -18.17
N CYS A 4 11.01 12.17 -17.79
CA CYS A 4 10.34 12.41 -16.51
C CYS A 4 9.13 11.47 -16.45
N SER A 5 9.35 10.29 -15.87
CA SER A 5 8.31 9.41 -15.39
C SER A 5 8.68 9.11 -13.96
N THR A 6 7.85 9.59 -13.05
CA THR A 6 7.89 9.33 -11.61
C THR A 6 7.67 7.83 -11.27
N GLN A 7 7.83 6.94 -12.25
CA GLN A 7 7.72 5.49 -12.12
C GLN A 7 8.92 4.69 -12.65
N ILE A 8 9.98 5.32 -13.20
CA ILE A 8 11.13 4.53 -13.70
C ILE A 8 12.45 5.20 -13.35
N MET A 9 12.93 4.94 -12.13
CA MET A 9 14.36 4.85 -11.83
C MET A 9 14.66 3.56 -11.04
N ILE A 10 14.11 2.44 -11.54
CA ILE A 10 14.54 1.07 -11.24
C ILE A 10 14.72 0.35 -12.58
N ILE A 11 15.59 0.89 -13.44
CA ILE A 11 16.08 0.17 -14.60
C ILE A 11 17.60 0.34 -14.60
N VAL A 12 18.28 -0.81 -14.74
CA VAL A 12 19.72 -1.08 -14.64
C VAL A 12 20.16 -1.53 -13.23
N VAL A 13 20.75 -2.74 -13.18
CA VAL A 13 21.31 -3.51 -12.03
C VAL A 13 20.40 -4.57 -11.36
N VAL A 14 19.41 -5.15 -12.06
CA VAL A 14 18.86 -6.49 -11.68
C VAL A 14 19.07 -7.53 -12.79
N ALA A 15 20.17 -7.40 -13.52
CA ALA A 15 20.70 -8.46 -14.39
C ALA A 15 22.00 -8.94 -13.76
N GLY A 16 21.93 -10.04 -13.02
CA GLY A 16 23.07 -10.64 -12.34
C GLY A 16 22.90 -10.61 -10.83
N LEU A 17 22.19 -11.61 -10.31
CA LEU A 17 22.38 -12.25 -9.00
C LEU A 17 21.22 -13.26 -8.84
N SER A 18 21.25 -14.29 -9.68
CA SER A 18 20.50 -15.52 -9.45
C SER A 18 21.14 -16.23 -8.26
N SER A 19 20.61 -15.99 -7.07
CA SER A 19 20.79 -16.90 -5.94
C SER A 19 19.50 -17.70 -5.82
N THR A 20 19.59 -18.98 -6.14
CA THR A 20 18.51 -19.96 -6.02
C THR A 20 18.16 -20.14 -4.54
N ALA A 21 17.23 -19.35 -4.03
CA ALA A 21 16.41 -19.78 -2.91
C ALA A 21 15.40 -20.79 -3.48
N VAL A 22 15.52 -22.05 -3.05
CA VAL A 22 14.54 -23.09 -3.36
C VAL A 22 13.24 -22.70 -2.66
N VAL A 23 12.37 -21.96 -3.35
CA VAL A 23 10.95 -21.97 -3.07
C VAL A 23 10.47 -23.34 -3.54
N VAL A 24 10.07 -24.19 -2.61
CA VAL A 24 9.34 -25.41 -2.95
C VAL A 24 8.01 -24.94 -3.54
N ALA A 25 7.95 -24.82 -4.86
CA ALA A 25 6.71 -24.57 -5.58
C ALA A 25 5.78 -25.76 -5.36
N GLU A 26 4.75 -25.58 -4.52
CA GLU A 26 3.70 -26.57 -4.34
C GLU A 26 2.91 -26.68 -5.67
N ARG A 27 2.67 -27.92 -6.14
CA ARG A 27 1.93 -28.18 -7.38
C ARG A 27 0.48 -27.68 -7.26
N PRO A 28 -0.14 -27.20 -8.35
CA PRO A 28 -1.47 -26.59 -8.32
C PRO A 28 -2.55 -27.56 -7.80
N VAL A 29 -3.41 -27.03 -6.92
CA VAL A 29 -4.64 -27.67 -6.43
C VAL A 29 -5.58 -27.96 -7.61
N SER A 30 -6.30 -29.08 -7.60
CA SER A 30 -7.26 -29.41 -8.65
C SER A 30 -8.38 -28.37 -8.74
N ARG A 31 -8.72 -27.96 -9.97
CA ARG A 31 -9.77 -26.96 -10.28
C ARG A 31 -11.08 -27.19 -9.50
N ASN A 32 -11.54 -28.44 -9.40
CA ASN A 32 -12.76 -28.81 -8.67
C ASN A 32 -12.72 -28.48 -7.17
N SER A 33 -11.58 -28.61 -6.50
CA SER A 33 -11.44 -28.31 -5.07
C SER A 33 -11.54 -26.80 -4.80
N ARG A 34 -10.98 -25.99 -5.70
CA ARG A 34 -11.03 -24.52 -5.63
C ARG A 34 -12.45 -24.00 -5.85
N GLU A 35 -13.17 -24.55 -6.83
CA GLU A 35 -14.58 -24.22 -7.09
C GLU A 35 -15.49 -24.63 -5.92
N THR A 36 -15.24 -25.81 -5.32
CA THR A 36 -16.00 -26.26 -4.14
C THR A 36 -15.75 -25.36 -2.93
N LEU A 37 -14.49 -24.99 -2.66
CA LEU A 37 -14.15 -24.06 -1.58
C LEU A 37 -14.81 -22.69 -1.79
N ALA A 38 -14.79 -22.15 -3.01
CA ALA A 38 -15.46 -20.90 -3.33
C ALA A 38 -16.97 -20.96 -3.06
N GLN A 39 -17.63 -22.08 -3.38
CA GLN A 39 -19.06 -22.28 -3.05
C GLN A 39 -19.31 -22.25 -1.54
N VAL A 40 -18.45 -22.90 -0.75
CA VAL A 40 -18.54 -22.88 0.72
C VAL A 40 -18.38 -21.46 1.28
N LEU A 41 -17.42 -20.70 0.76
CA LEU A 41 -17.18 -19.32 1.23
C LEU A 41 -18.33 -18.37 0.88
N ARG A 42 -19.03 -18.60 -0.25
CA ARG A 42 -20.22 -17.81 -0.63
C ARG A 42 -21.36 -17.93 0.39
N LEU A 43 -21.53 -19.09 1.02
CA LEU A 43 -22.57 -19.30 2.04
C LEU A 43 -22.44 -18.35 3.25
N GLU A 44 -21.24 -17.83 3.51
CA GLU A 44 -21.02 -16.86 4.58
C GLU A 44 -21.71 -15.52 4.31
N VAL A 45 -21.78 -15.11 3.04
CA VAL A 45 -22.47 -13.88 2.61
C VAL A 45 -23.97 -14.03 2.84
N ASP A 46 -24.52 -15.21 2.58
CA ASP A 46 -25.95 -15.51 2.75
C ASP A 46 -26.34 -15.80 4.22
N GLY A 47 -25.39 -15.75 5.15
CA GLY A 47 -25.60 -15.99 6.58
C GLY A 47 -25.79 -17.46 6.97
N GLY A 48 -25.46 -18.41 6.08
CA GLY A 48 -25.58 -19.85 6.28
C GLY A 48 -24.30 -20.47 6.86
N VAL A 49 -24.11 -20.39 8.18
CA VAL A 49 -22.87 -20.89 8.83
C VAL A 49 -23.01 -22.34 9.34
N ALA A 50 -24.23 -22.85 9.50
CA ALA A 50 -24.49 -24.12 10.21
C ALA A 50 -23.78 -25.35 9.61
N ASN A 51 -23.61 -25.39 8.28
CA ASN A 51 -23.00 -26.53 7.57
C ASN A 51 -21.58 -26.25 7.06
N ARG A 52 -21.01 -25.06 7.34
CA ARG A 52 -19.69 -24.66 6.78
C ARG A 52 -18.58 -25.63 7.20
N ALA A 53 -18.55 -26.02 8.46
CA ALA A 53 -17.55 -26.93 8.99
C ALA A 53 -17.63 -28.32 8.34
N GLU A 54 -18.85 -28.85 8.14
CA GLU A 54 -19.09 -30.14 7.49
C GLU A 54 -18.69 -30.12 6.01
N LEU A 55 -19.06 -29.05 5.29
CA LEU A 55 -18.67 -28.87 3.88
C LEU A 55 -17.14 -28.73 3.72
N LEU A 56 -16.48 -28.01 4.63
CA LEU A 56 -15.01 -27.93 4.64
C LEU A 56 -14.36 -29.29 4.92
N GLN A 57 -14.95 -30.13 5.80
CA GLN A 57 -14.45 -31.50 6.00
C GLN A 57 -14.54 -32.35 4.72
N GLY A 58 -15.62 -32.21 3.94
CA GLY A 58 -15.75 -32.85 2.63
C GLY A 58 -14.65 -32.43 1.64
N VAL A 59 -14.25 -31.16 1.64
CA VAL A 59 -13.12 -30.66 0.81
C VAL A 59 -11.79 -31.23 1.30
N LEU A 60 -11.57 -31.26 2.61
CA LEU A 60 -10.33 -31.77 3.24
C LEU A 60 -10.15 -33.28 3.07
N GLY A 61 -11.24 -34.06 3.04
CA GLY A 61 -11.23 -35.51 2.80
C GLY A 61 -10.72 -35.89 1.41
N ASN A 62 -10.97 -35.03 0.41
CA ASN A 62 -10.61 -35.26 -0.99
C ASN A 62 -9.21 -34.72 -1.37
N SER A 63 -8.59 -33.91 -0.50
CA SER A 63 -7.28 -33.30 -0.75
C SER A 63 -6.49 -33.11 0.54
N LYS A 64 -5.53 -34.01 0.81
CA LYS A 64 -4.64 -33.88 1.97
C LYS A 64 -3.77 -32.59 1.95
N ARG A 65 -3.71 -31.87 0.82
CA ARG A 65 -2.77 -30.77 0.53
C ARG A 65 -3.40 -29.39 0.27
N ASP A 66 -4.71 -29.22 0.44
CA ASP A 66 -5.38 -27.94 0.17
C ASP A 66 -5.18 -26.94 1.33
N ALA A 67 -4.15 -26.09 1.25
CA ALA A 67 -3.85 -25.08 2.26
C ALA A 67 -5.00 -24.05 2.45
N PRO A 68 -5.61 -23.49 1.39
CA PRO A 68 -6.81 -22.66 1.49
C PRO A 68 -7.94 -23.28 2.30
N ALA A 69 -8.33 -24.52 2.01
CA ALA A 69 -9.42 -25.19 2.76
C ALA A 69 -9.06 -25.36 4.25
N ARG A 70 -7.80 -25.64 4.56
CA ARG A 70 -7.32 -25.79 5.94
C ARG A 70 -7.35 -24.48 6.71
N TRP A 71 -6.89 -23.37 6.13
CA TRP A 71 -6.99 -22.06 6.76
C TRP A 71 -8.44 -21.67 7.06
N GLN A 72 -9.35 -21.94 6.13
CA GLN A 72 -10.78 -21.67 6.31
C GLN A 72 -11.43 -22.55 7.37
N SER A 73 -10.85 -23.71 7.68
CA SER A 73 -11.26 -24.60 8.77
C SER A 73 -10.62 -24.25 10.13
N GLY A 74 -9.89 -23.14 10.23
CA GLY A 74 -9.23 -22.72 11.47
C GLY A 74 -7.90 -23.41 11.72
N GLN A 75 -7.27 -24.00 10.70
CA GLN A 75 -5.97 -24.63 10.86
C GLN A 75 -4.84 -23.68 10.48
N VAL A 76 -3.76 -23.71 11.24
CA VAL A 76 -2.51 -23.01 10.95
C VAL A 76 -1.41 -24.01 10.61
N ARG A 77 -0.49 -23.63 9.72
CA ARG A 77 0.65 -24.48 9.34
C ARG A 77 1.80 -24.27 10.31
N THR A 78 2.28 -25.34 10.92
CA THR A 78 3.49 -25.37 11.77
C THR A 78 4.58 -26.21 11.12
N HIS A 79 5.77 -26.23 11.71
CA HIS A 79 6.85 -27.14 11.28
C HIS A 79 6.47 -28.62 11.40
N ALA A 80 5.53 -28.96 12.29
CA ALA A 80 5.04 -30.32 12.52
C ALA A 80 3.83 -30.68 11.63
N GLY A 81 3.36 -29.73 10.81
CA GLY A 81 2.18 -29.88 9.96
C GLY A 81 1.02 -28.97 10.39
N TRP A 82 -0.18 -29.32 9.94
CA TRP A 82 -1.40 -28.56 10.18
C TRP A 82 -1.99 -28.89 11.54
N VAL A 83 -2.28 -27.85 12.33
CA VAL A 83 -2.92 -27.97 13.64
C VAL A 83 -4.05 -26.95 13.74
N ALA A 84 -5.06 -27.21 14.58
CA ALA A 84 -6.06 -26.20 14.89
C ALA A 84 -5.38 -25.01 15.57
N TYR A 85 -5.88 -23.79 15.30
CA TYR A 85 -5.28 -22.56 15.81
C TYR A 85 -5.21 -22.52 17.35
N ASP A 86 -6.12 -23.22 18.04
CA ASP A 86 -6.24 -23.31 19.49
C ASP A 86 -5.52 -24.52 20.12
N GLN A 87 -4.97 -25.42 19.30
CA GLN A 87 -4.27 -26.62 19.74
C GLN A 87 -2.79 -26.58 19.36
N GLN A 88 -2.13 -25.43 19.51
CA GLN A 88 -0.73 -25.30 19.16
C GLN A 88 0.15 -26.20 20.06
N PRO A 89 0.85 -27.20 19.48
CA PRO A 89 1.75 -28.03 20.26
C PRO A 89 2.91 -27.18 20.74
N THR A 90 2.94 -26.88 22.04
CA THR A 90 4.02 -26.12 22.66
C THR A 90 4.77 -27.05 23.59
N SER A 91 6.05 -27.31 23.28
CA SER A 91 6.90 -28.10 24.18
C SER A 91 7.23 -27.32 25.45
N ASP A 92 7.46 -28.01 26.57
CA ASP A 92 7.90 -27.39 27.83
C ASP A 92 9.14 -26.51 27.63
N LYS A 93 10.03 -26.93 26.73
CA LYS A 93 11.22 -26.16 26.33
C LYS A 93 10.86 -24.83 25.66
N LEU A 94 9.86 -24.82 24.77
CA LEU A 94 9.42 -23.61 24.08
C LEU A 94 8.65 -22.69 25.04
N LEU A 95 7.85 -23.25 25.97
CA LEU A 95 7.19 -22.51 27.05
C LEU A 95 8.22 -21.82 27.96
N ALA A 96 9.24 -22.56 28.43
CA ALA A 96 10.32 -22.01 29.24
C ALA A 96 11.08 -20.89 28.49
N LEU A 97 11.41 -21.13 27.22
CA LEU A 97 12.10 -20.14 26.37
C LEU A 97 11.28 -18.85 26.18
N ARG A 98 9.96 -18.97 25.97
CA ARG A 98 9.05 -17.82 25.86
C ARG A 98 8.86 -17.09 27.19
N SER A 99 8.89 -17.80 28.30
CA SER A 99 8.87 -17.19 29.63
C SER A 99 10.14 -16.38 29.87
N GLU A 100 11.30 -16.94 29.54
CA GLU A 100 12.59 -16.22 29.64
C GLU A 100 12.61 -14.99 28.73
N TYR A 101 12.16 -15.14 27.48
CA TYR A 101 12.02 -14.01 26.55
C TYR A 101 11.18 -12.88 27.16
N ARG A 102 10.02 -13.21 27.74
CA ARG A 102 9.11 -12.21 28.32
C ARG A 102 9.73 -11.51 29.53
N GLN A 103 10.44 -12.25 30.38
CA GLN A 103 11.18 -11.66 31.49
C GLN A 103 12.24 -10.68 30.98
N ARG A 104 13.08 -11.11 30.03
CA ARG A 104 14.10 -10.26 29.40
C ARG A 104 13.50 -9.03 28.74
N ARG A 105 12.39 -9.18 28.01
CA ARG A 105 11.68 -8.07 27.38
C ARG A 105 11.12 -7.09 28.41
N SER A 106 10.70 -7.57 29.58
CA SER A 106 10.19 -6.70 30.65
C SER A 106 11.30 -5.98 31.42
N ASP A 107 12.48 -6.57 31.50
CA ASP A 107 13.64 -6.00 32.19
C ASP A 107 14.46 -5.06 31.28
N ALA A 108 14.30 -5.18 29.95
CA ALA A 108 15.00 -4.37 28.96
C ALA A 108 14.48 -2.93 28.91
N GLY A 109 15.41 -1.99 28.71
CA GLY A 109 15.09 -0.59 28.49
C GLY A 109 14.52 -0.30 27.10
N GLU A 110 14.14 0.97 26.86
CA GLU A 110 13.56 1.42 25.60
C GLU A 110 14.58 1.97 24.59
N SER A 111 15.89 1.88 24.87
CA SER A 111 16.92 2.40 23.96
C SER A 111 17.13 1.52 22.73
N PHE A 112 17.72 2.09 21.68
CA PHE A 112 18.07 1.37 20.45
C PHE A 112 18.94 0.14 20.73
N GLU A 113 19.96 0.27 21.59
CA GLU A 113 20.89 -0.80 21.97
C GLU A 113 20.18 -1.93 22.72
N GLU A 114 19.24 -1.60 23.62
CA GLU A 114 18.46 -2.60 24.35
C GLU A 114 17.52 -3.38 23.40
N ARG A 115 16.92 -2.70 22.41
CA ARG A 115 16.14 -3.37 21.34
C ARG A 115 17.01 -4.29 20.49
N LEU A 116 18.23 -3.88 20.16
CA LEU A 116 19.17 -4.76 19.44
C LEU A 116 19.62 -5.95 20.27
N LYS A 117 19.90 -5.78 21.57
CA LYS A 117 20.23 -6.89 22.47
C LYS A 117 19.10 -7.92 22.54
N LEU A 118 17.84 -7.46 22.63
CA LEU A 118 16.68 -8.34 22.56
C LEU A 118 16.59 -9.04 21.20
N ALA A 119 16.77 -8.32 20.10
CA ALA A 119 16.75 -8.89 18.76
C ALA A 119 17.85 -9.95 18.55
N ASP A 120 19.06 -9.71 19.06
CA ASP A 120 20.19 -10.63 19.02
C ASP A 120 19.96 -11.88 19.85
N TRP A 121 19.43 -11.70 21.06
CA TRP A 121 19.04 -12.83 21.90
C TRP A 121 17.92 -13.66 21.23
N CYS A 122 16.90 -13.01 20.66
CA CYS A 122 15.85 -13.69 19.91
C CYS A 122 16.43 -14.47 18.71
N ARG A 123 17.35 -13.87 17.96
CA ARG A 123 18.04 -14.49 16.82
C ARG A 123 18.78 -15.76 17.22
N THR A 124 19.60 -15.69 18.28
CA THR A 124 20.38 -16.83 18.79
C THR A 124 19.49 -17.99 19.25
N HIS A 125 18.26 -17.69 19.69
CA HIS A 125 17.27 -18.66 20.13
C HIS A 125 16.21 -19.00 19.07
N ARG A 126 16.37 -18.50 17.82
CA ARG A 126 15.47 -18.73 16.68
C ARG A 126 14.04 -18.23 16.88
N LEU A 127 13.88 -17.17 17.67
CA LEU A 127 12.62 -16.46 17.88
C LEU A 127 12.47 -15.35 16.83
N TRP A 128 12.31 -15.74 15.56
CA TRP A 128 12.35 -14.83 14.40
C TRP A 128 11.26 -13.74 14.44
N ASP A 129 10.06 -14.09 14.91
CA ASP A 129 8.93 -13.17 15.03
C ASP A 129 9.20 -12.07 16.08
N GLN A 130 9.79 -12.46 17.22
CA GLN A 130 10.22 -11.53 18.27
C GLN A 130 11.42 -10.70 17.83
N GLU A 131 12.40 -11.30 17.15
CA GLU A 131 13.52 -10.58 16.54
C GLU A 131 12.99 -9.48 15.61
N ARG A 132 12.05 -9.83 14.71
CA ARG A 132 11.46 -8.87 13.79
C ARG A 132 10.77 -7.72 14.51
N ALA A 133 9.98 -7.99 15.54
CA ALA A 133 9.30 -6.94 16.31
C ALA A 133 10.32 -5.97 16.93
N HIS A 134 11.37 -6.47 17.57
CA HIS A 134 12.39 -5.62 18.19
C HIS A 134 13.26 -4.86 17.19
N LEU A 135 13.51 -5.43 16.00
CA LEU A 135 14.18 -4.71 14.92
C LEU A 135 13.28 -3.59 14.37
N VAL A 136 11.97 -3.78 14.32
CA VAL A 136 11.03 -2.71 13.94
C VAL A 136 10.99 -1.61 15.00
N GLU A 137 10.91 -1.96 16.29
CA GLU A 137 11.05 -0.98 17.39
C GLU A 137 12.39 -0.23 17.30
N ALA A 138 13.49 -0.93 17.00
CA ALA A 138 14.79 -0.31 16.79
C ALA A 138 14.79 0.67 15.61
N LEU A 139 14.07 0.38 14.51
CA LEU A 139 13.88 1.34 13.42
C LEU A 139 13.00 2.52 13.78
N GLU A 140 12.07 2.40 14.73
CA GLU A 140 11.31 3.57 15.18
C GLU A 140 12.22 4.54 15.96
N ILE A 141 13.11 4.00 16.80
CA ILE A 141 14.08 4.79 17.56
C ILE A 141 15.14 5.39 16.64
N GLN A 142 15.69 4.58 15.72
CA GLN A 142 16.71 5.02 14.75
C GLN A 142 16.32 4.64 13.30
N PRO A 143 15.46 5.45 12.64
CA PRO A 143 14.92 5.15 11.31
C PRO A 143 15.96 5.06 10.19
N THR A 144 17.14 5.65 10.39
CA THR A 144 18.22 5.69 9.40
C THR A 144 19.14 4.46 9.46
N SER A 145 18.93 3.52 10.39
CA SER A 145 19.81 2.36 10.56
C SER A 145 19.75 1.40 9.37
N GLU A 146 20.74 1.48 8.48
CA GLU A 146 20.85 0.57 7.33
C GLU A 146 21.03 -0.89 7.76
N ALA A 147 21.80 -1.13 8.83
CA ALA A 147 22.06 -2.48 9.33
C ALA A 147 20.77 -3.17 9.76
N VAL A 148 19.90 -2.45 10.46
CA VAL A 148 18.59 -2.96 10.89
C VAL A 148 17.66 -3.13 9.68
N ARG A 149 17.62 -2.17 8.75
CA ARG A 149 16.85 -2.28 7.49
C ARG A 149 17.25 -3.52 6.70
N ARG A 150 18.54 -3.76 6.50
CA ARG A 150 19.06 -4.95 5.80
C ARG A 150 18.71 -6.24 6.54
N ARG A 151 18.78 -6.25 7.87
CA ARG A 151 18.42 -7.42 8.71
C ARG A 151 16.93 -7.74 8.65
N LEU A 152 16.08 -6.72 8.49
CA LEU A 152 14.64 -6.85 8.22
C LEU A 152 14.33 -7.20 6.74
N GLY A 153 15.34 -7.29 5.88
CA GLY A 153 15.19 -7.68 4.48
C GLY A 153 14.92 -6.53 3.50
N TYR A 154 14.92 -5.27 3.97
CA TYR A 154 14.81 -4.11 3.07
C TYR A 154 16.02 -4.03 2.14
N ARG A 155 15.80 -3.51 0.93
CA ARG A 155 16.85 -3.28 -0.05
C ARG A 155 16.85 -1.84 -0.54
N MET A 156 18.04 -1.26 -0.65
CA MET A 156 18.24 0.06 -1.26
C MET A 156 18.27 -0.11 -2.78
N ILE A 157 17.25 0.41 -3.48
CA ILE A 157 17.12 0.34 -4.93
C ILE A 157 16.77 1.75 -5.44
N GLY A 158 17.58 2.30 -6.35
CA GLY A 158 17.34 3.64 -6.91
C GLY A 158 17.36 4.78 -5.87
N GLY A 159 18.06 4.60 -4.75
CA GLY A 159 18.10 5.57 -3.64
C GLY A 159 16.92 5.49 -2.66
N ILE A 160 16.04 4.48 -2.81
CA ILE A 160 14.88 4.26 -1.93
C ILE A 160 15.01 2.90 -1.24
N TRP A 161 14.70 2.85 0.06
CA TRP A 161 14.55 1.60 0.78
C TRP A 161 13.20 0.97 0.49
N LEU A 162 13.22 -0.19 -0.17
CA LEU A 162 12.01 -0.96 -0.45
C LEU A 162 11.90 -2.13 0.52
N SER A 163 10.70 -2.35 1.06
CA SER A 163 10.39 -3.52 1.87
C SER A 163 10.33 -4.79 1.00
N PRO A 164 10.46 -5.99 1.59
CA PRO A 164 10.26 -7.24 0.86
C PRO A 164 8.92 -7.31 0.09
N GLN A 165 7.84 -6.79 0.68
CA GLN A 165 6.50 -6.77 0.07
C GLN A 165 6.46 -5.85 -1.15
N GLN A 166 6.99 -4.63 -1.03
CA GLN A 166 7.08 -3.70 -2.16
C GLN A 166 7.90 -4.29 -3.30
N ILE A 167 9.03 -4.93 -2.96
CA ILE A 167 9.87 -5.62 -3.94
C ILE A 167 9.08 -6.73 -4.64
N GLU A 168 8.26 -7.49 -3.92
CA GLU A 168 7.46 -8.56 -4.51
C GLU A 168 6.32 -8.03 -5.39
N MET A 169 5.58 -7.02 -4.94
CA MET A 169 4.57 -6.36 -5.77
C MET A 169 5.16 -5.82 -7.07
N PHE A 170 6.32 -5.15 -6.99
CA PHE A 170 7.01 -4.69 -8.18
C PHE A 170 7.42 -5.87 -9.07
N LYS A 171 7.90 -6.99 -8.51
CA LYS A 171 8.21 -8.18 -9.32
C LYS A 171 6.98 -8.75 -9.99
N GLU A 172 5.85 -8.88 -9.30
CA GLU A 172 4.61 -9.43 -9.87
C GLU A 172 4.08 -8.54 -11.00
N GLU A 173 4.07 -7.22 -10.79
CA GLU A 173 3.73 -6.27 -11.83
C GLU A 173 4.68 -6.39 -13.04
N GLN A 174 6.00 -6.47 -12.80
CA GLN A 174 6.98 -6.66 -13.85
C GLN A 174 6.82 -8.01 -14.57
N GLN A 175 6.50 -9.09 -13.86
CA GLN A 175 6.23 -10.40 -14.46
C GLN A 175 4.99 -10.35 -15.36
N THR A 176 3.92 -9.70 -14.90
CA THR A 176 2.68 -9.54 -15.67
C THR A 176 2.95 -8.73 -16.95
N ARG A 177 3.65 -7.60 -16.81
CA ARG A 177 4.06 -6.75 -17.94
C ARG A 177 5.01 -7.49 -18.90
N ALA A 178 5.95 -8.27 -18.38
CA ALA A 178 6.86 -9.08 -19.19
C ALA A 178 6.13 -10.21 -19.93
N ALA A 179 5.16 -10.86 -19.28
CA ALA A 179 4.32 -11.88 -19.91
C ALA A 179 3.49 -11.28 -21.06
N ALA A 180 2.85 -10.13 -20.83
CA ALA A 180 2.13 -9.40 -21.86
C ALA A 180 3.04 -9.02 -23.03
N LEU A 181 4.24 -8.48 -22.75
CA LEU A 181 5.21 -8.14 -23.78
C LEU A 181 5.67 -9.38 -24.56
N ASN A 182 6.03 -10.48 -23.89
CA ASN A 182 6.46 -11.72 -24.56
C ASN A 182 5.37 -12.30 -25.48
N ARG A 183 4.11 -12.27 -25.02
CA ARG A 183 2.95 -12.75 -25.78
C ARG A 183 2.71 -11.91 -27.03
N TRP A 184 2.79 -10.59 -26.92
CA TRP A 184 2.35 -9.67 -27.97
C TRP A 184 3.46 -9.14 -28.87
N GLN A 185 4.70 -9.09 -28.40
CA GLN A 185 5.85 -8.51 -29.10
C GLN A 185 6.06 -9.06 -30.51
N PRO A 186 6.04 -10.39 -30.78
CA PRO A 186 6.29 -10.90 -32.13
C PRO A 186 5.26 -10.40 -33.14
N ARG A 187 3.99 -10.34 -32.73
CA ARG A 187 2.90 -9.87 -33.58
C ARG A 187 2.97 -8.35 -33.78
N ILE A 188 3.20 -7.59 -32.71
CA ILE A 188 3.30 -6.12 -32.77
C ILE A 188 4.48 -5.67 -33.63
N LEU A 189 5.67 -6.29 -33.48
CA LEU A 189 6.83 -5.95 -34.30
C LEU A 189 6.62 -6.23 -35.79
N LYS A 190 5.94 -7.35 -36.12
CA LYS A 190 5.58 -7.65 -37.51
C LYS A 190 4.66 -6.58 -38.10
N ILE A 191 3.67 -6.14 -37.33
CA ILE A 191 2.74 -5.08 -37.73
C ILE A 191 3.50 -3.77 -37.90
N ARG A 192 4.32 -3.39 -36.92
CA ARG A 192 5.16 -2.18 -36.96
C ARG A 192 6.05 -2.11 -38.21
N ASN A 193 6.74 -3.20 -38.53
CA ASN A 193 7.54 -3.29 -39.76
C ASN A 193 6.70 -3.17 -41.05
N GLY A 194 5.46 -3.67 -41.01
CA GLY A 194 4.51 -3.52 -42.11
C GLY A 194 4.05 -2.08 -42.31
N LEU A 195 3.83 -1.33 -41.22
CA LEU A 195 3.45 0.09 -41.24
C LEU A 195 4.55 0.97 -41.86
N SER A 196 5.81 0.65 -41.61
CA SER A 196 6.97 1.35 -42.18
C SER A 196 7.41 0.83 -43.56
N SER A 197 6.64 -0.09 -44.17
CA SER A 197 6.99 -0.64 -45.48
C SER A 197 6.79 0.40 -46.60
N PRO A 198 7.66 0.46 -47.62
CA PRO A 198 7.42 1.28 -48.81
C PRO A 198 6.23 0.78 -49.65
N SER A 199 5.83 -0.48 -49.50
CA SER A 199 4.68 -1.07 -50.21
C SER A 199 3.36 -0.66 -49.57
N GLU A 200 2.52 0.07 -50.31
CA GLU A 200 1.19 0.49 -49.86
C GLU A 200 0.30 -0.69 -49.44
N ARG A 201 0.35 -1.79 -50.20
CA ARG A 201 -0.38 -3.03 -49.88
C ARG A 201 0.04 -3.60 -48.52
N ARG A 202 1.34 -3.55 -48.19
CA ARG A 202 1.84 -4.04 -46.89
C ARG A 202 1.44 -3.10 -45.75
N ARG A 203 1.49 -1.78 -45.97
CA ARG A 203 1.03 -0.78 -44.99
C ARG A 203 -0.45 -0.96 -44.65
N LYS A 204 -1.34 -0.96 -45.65
CA LYS A 204 -2.79 -1.17 -45.47
C LYS A 204 -3.12 -2.49 -44.77
N LYS A 205 -2.36 -3.55 -45.07
CA LYS A 205 -2.50 -4.83 -44.37
C LYS A 205 -2.14 -4.71 -42.89
N ALA A 206 -1.02 -4.04 -42.58
CA ALA A 206 -0.56 -3.85 -41.21
C ALA A 206 -1.52 -2.96 -40.41
N GLU A 207 -2.04 -1.88 -41.00
CA GLU A 207 -3.07 -1.02 -40.39
C GLU A 207 -4.31 -1.84 -40.01
N LYS A 208 -4.79 -2.71 -40.91
CA LYS A 208 -5.93 -3.61 -40.63
C LYS A 208 -5.62 -4.62 -39.53
N GLU A 209 -4.41 -5.19 -39.52
CA GLU A 209 -3.99 -6.14 -38.49
C GLU A 209 -3.83 -5.49 -37.11
N LEU A 210 -3.41 -4.21 -37.07
CA LEU A 210 -3.30 -3.42 -35.85
C LEU A 210 -4.68 -3.08 -35.28
N ALA A 211 -5.58 -2.56 -36.12
CA ALA A 211 -6.94 -2.19 -35.72
C ALA A 211 -7.77 -3.39 -35.22
N ALA A 212 -7.39 -4.62 -35.59
CA ALA A 212 -8.02 -5.84 -35.10
C ALA A 212 -7.56 -6.28 -33.69
N ILE A 213 -6.64 -5.55 -33.04
CA ILE A 213 -6.17 -5.85 -31.68
C ILE A 213 -7.06 -5.13 -30.67
N THR A 214 -7.80 -5.90 -29.87
CA THR A 214 -8.71 -5.39 -28.82
C THR A 214 -8.36 -5.88 -27.41
N ASP A 215 -7.36 -6.76 -27.27
CA ASP A 215 -6.95 -7.35 -25.99
C ASP A 215 -6.32 -6.26 -25.08
N PRO A 216 -6.82 -6.06 -23.85
CA PRO A 216 -6.27 -5.08 -22.92
C PRO A 216 -4.77 -5.29 -22.61
N GLU A 217 -4.29 -6.53 -22.58
CA GLU A 217 -2.88 -6.84 -22.33
C GLU A 217 -1.95 -6.36 -23.45
N ALA A 218 -2.49 -6.21 -24.67
CA ALA A 218 -1.72 -5.72 -25.80
C ALA A 218 -1.37 -4.23 -25.67
N VAL A 219 -2.15 -3.45 -24.91
CA VAL A 219 -1.96 -2.01 -24.75
C VAL A 219 -0.57 -1.68 -24.24
N TYR A 220 -0.12 -2.35 -23.17
CA TYR A 220 1.22 -2.15 -22.62
C TYR A 220 2.33 -2.47 -23.65
N ALA A 221 2.21 -3.59 -24.36
CA ALA A 221 3.19 -3.98 -25.36
C ALA A 221 3.22 -2.99 -26.55
N MET A 222 2.06 -2.49 -26.98
CA MET A 222 1.95 -1.46 -28.01
C MET A 222 2.59 -0.15 -27.55
N GLU A 223 2.31 0.27 -26.33
CA GLU A 223 2.88 1.49 -25.75
C GLU A 223 4.41 1.44 -25.74
N GLN A 224 5.00 0.32 -25.29
CA GLN A 224 6.46 0.15 -25.24
C GLN A 224 7.11 0.08 -26.62
N LEU A 225 6.44 -0.50 -27.61
CA LEU A 225 7.01 -0.81 -28.92
C LEU A 225 6.76 0.28 -29.98
N PHE A 226 5.72 1.10 -29.86
CA PHE A 226 5.40 2.12 -30.85
C PHE A 226 5.97 3.51 -30.51
N PHE A 227 5.90 3.96 -29.25
CA PHE A 227 6.14 5.38 -28.88
C PHE A 227 7.62 5.76 -28.63
N ARG A 228 8.48 5.22 -29.48
CA ARG A 228 9.89 5.57 -29.73
C ARG A 228 10.22 5.35 -31.22
N GLY A 229 9.19 5.38 -32.07
CA GLY A 229 9.23 4.91 -33.44
C GLY A 229 9.21 6.04 -34.45
N GLN A 230 8.76 5.74 -35.66
CA GLN A 230 8.52 6.76 -36.68
C GLN A 230 7.10 7.30 -36.56
N GLU A 231 6.88 8.56 -36.97
CA GLU A 231 5.56 9.23 -36.93
C GLU A 231 4.41 8.36 -37.46
N PRO A 232 4.52 7.64 -38.59
CA PRO A 232 3.42 6.82 -39.09
C PRO A 232 3.08 5.63 -38.18
N GLU A 233 4.08 5.06 -37.53
CA GLU A 233 3.92 3.94 -36.58
C GLU A 233 3.19 4.42 -35.32
N GLU A 234 3.63 5.56 -34.78
CA GLU A 234 3.04 6.19 -33.59
C GLU A 234 1.60 6.61 -33.84
N LEU A 235 1.31 7.26 -34.98
CA LEU A 235 -0.05 7.67 -35.36
C LEU A 235 -0.99 6.47 -35.51
N ALA A 236 -0.54 5.38 -36.12
CA ALA A 236 -1.36 4.17 -36.28
C ALA A 236 -1.69 3.53 -34.93
N ALA A 237 -0.72 3.48 -34.00
CA ALA A 237 -0.94 2.99 -32.64
C ALA A 237 -1.89 3.89 -31.85
N THR A 238 -1.72 5.21 -31.91
CA THR A 238 -2.62 6.20 -31.29
C THR A 238 -4.07 5.99 -31.72
N ARG A 239 -4.33 5.91 -33.04
CA ARG A 239 -5.68 5.66 -33.58
C ARG A 239 -6.27 4.33 -33.12
N THR A 240 -5.42 3.31 -33.00
CA THR A 240 -5.85 2.00 -32.50
C THR A 240 -6.28 2.07 -31.03
N PHE A 241 -5.53 2.78 -30.18
CA PHE A 241 -5.96 3.03 -28.80
C PHE A 241 -7.29 3.82 -28.75
N GLY A 242 -7.50 4.76 -29.68
CA GLY A 242 -8.76 5.46 -29.86
C GLY A 242 -9.97 4.53 -30.03
N GLN A 243 -9.80 3.48 -30.84
CA GLN A 243 -10.85 2.48 -31.13
C GLN A 243 -11.10 1.49 -29.98
N MET A 244 -10.16 1.34 -29.04
CA MET A 244 -10.31 0.41 -27.90
C MET A 244 -11.16 1.01 -26.78
N THR A 245 -12.14 0.25 -26.26
CA THR A 245 -13.05 0.70 -25.20
C THR A 245 -12.51 0.48 -23.78
N VAL A 246 -11.36 -0.18 -23.65
CA VAL A 246 -10.75 -0.57 -22.37
C VAL A 246 -10.04 0.62 -21.72
N TYR A 247 -10.09 0.69 -20.39
CA TYR A 247 -9.56 1.84 -19.65
C TYR A 247 -8.04 2.03 -19.87
N GLN A 248 -7.28 0.94 -20.04
CA GLN A 248 -5.85 0.99 -20.32
C GLN A 248 -5.52 1.80 -21.59
N ALA A 249 -6.38 1.75 -22.60
CA ALA A 249 -6.16 2.50 -23.85
C ALA A 249 -6.38 4.01 -23.67
N ALA A 250 -7.32 4.41 -22.82
CA ALA A 250 -7.49 5.82 -22.44
C ALA A 250 -6.25 6.34 -21.68
N HIS A 251 -5.73 5.56 -20.73
CA HIS A 251 -4.48 5.88 -20.02
C HIS A 251 -3.29 6.01 -20.97
N ALA A 252 -3.12 5.06 -21.90
CA ALA A 252 -2.06 5.13 -22.89
C ALA A 252 -2.17 6.39 -23.77
N LEU A 253 -3.38 6.78 -24.17
CA LEU A 253 -3.58 8.03 -24.92
C LEU A 253 -3.24 9.28 -24.09
N VAL A 254 -3.56 9.30 -22.79
CA VAL A 254 -3.15 10.39 -21.89
C VAL A 254 -1.62 10.51 -21.85
N ASP A 255 -0.91 9.39 -21.73
CA ASP A 255 0.56 9.37 -21.76
C ASP A 255 1.11 9.89 -23.10
N VAL A 256 0.51 9.47 -24.22
CA VAL A 256 0.91 9.92 -25.55
C VAL A 256 0.66 11.42 -25.72
N ALA A 257 -0.51 11.92 -25.33
CA ALA A 257 -0.89 13.32 -25.44
C ALA A 257 0.05 14.25 -24.65
N ILE A 258 0.54 13.81 -23.49
CA ILE A 258 1.44 14.60 -22.64
C ILE A 258 2.92 14.46 -23.05
N ALA A 259 3.36 13.24 -23.39
CA ALA A 259 4.77 12.89 -23.42
C ALA A 259 5.34 12.53 -24.80
N ALA A 260 4.54 12.37 -25.85
CA ALA A 260 5.06 12.07 -27.18
C ALA A 260 5.93 13.23 -27.72
N ASN A 261 7.04 12.90 -28.38
CA ASN A 261 7.96 13.91 -28.91
C ASN A 261 7.37 14.64 -30.13
N ASN A 262 6.62 13.92 -30.96
CA ASN A 262 6.01 14.46 -32.17
C ASN A 262 4.68 15.17 -31.85
N SER A 263 4.53 16.42 -32.31
CA SER A 263 3.30 17.19 -32.08
C SER A 263 2.07 16.58 -32.73
N ARG A 264 2.18 16.07 -33.97
CA ARG A 264 1.04 15.44 -34.67
C ARG A 264 0.51 14.22 -33.93
N VAL A 265 1.41 13.45 -33.29
CA VAL A 265 1.03 12.27 -32.49
C VAL A 265 0.32 12.70 -31.22
N ARG A 266 0.76 13.80 -30.57
CA ARG A 266 0.04 14.38 -29.43
C ARG A 266 -1.34 14.88 -29.83
N ASP A 267 -1.42 15.63 -30.93
CA ASP A 267 -2.68 16.20 -31.43
C ASP A 267 -3.68 15.09 -31.79
N ALA A 268 -3.22 14.02 -32.44
CA ALA A 268 -4.04 12.84 -32.70
C ALA A 268 -4.50 12.15 -31.41
N ALA A 269 -3.64 12.05 -30.39
CA ALA A 269 -4.05 11.45 -29.12
C ALA A 269 -5.11 12.30 -28.40
N ILE A 270 -5.02 13.62 -28.50
CA ILE A 270 -6.05 14.54 -27.98
C ILE A 270 -7.37 14.35 -28.73
N GLU A 271 -7.34 14.27 -30.07
CA GLU A 271 -8.52 14.00 -30.90
C GLU A 271 -9.19 12.67 -30.53
N GLU A 272 -8.41 11.61 -30.33
CA GLU A 272 -8.94 10.31 -29.90
C GLU A 272 -9.51 10.37 -28.48
N LEU A 273 -8.93 11.15 -27.57
CA LEU A 273 -9.44 11.34 -26.21
C LEU A 273 -10.75 12.13 -26.16
N GLN A 274 -10.98 13.07 -27.09
CA GLN A 274 -12.26 13.81 -27.20
C GLN A 274 -13.45 12.86 -27.43
N ASN A 275 -13.20 11.73 -28.10
CA ASN A 275 -14.22 10.72 -28.37
C ASN A 275 -14.37 9.67 -27.25
N LYS A 276 -13.61 9.78 -26.15
CA LYS A 276 -13.68 8.85 -25.01
C LYS A 276 -14.44 9.45 -23.82
N PRO A 277 -15.09 8.61 -22.99
CA PRO A 277 -15.77 9.10 -21.79
C PRO A 277 -14.80 9.83 -20.87
N HIS A 278 -15.14 11.06 -20.45
CA HIS A 278 -14.30 11.90 -19.59
C HIS A 278 -13.82 11.17 -18.34
N LYS A 279 -14.66 10.29 -17.76
CA LYS A 279 -14.34 9.49 -16.55
C LYS A 279 -13.14 8.55 -16.73
N GLN A 280 -12.72 8.24 -17.96
CA GLN A 280 -11.57 7.36 -18.22
C GLN A 280 -10.23 8.12 -18.30
N SER A 281 -10.25 9.44 -18.51
CA SER A 281 -9.03 10.23 -18.79
C SER A 281 -8.88 11.45 -17.89
N VAL A 282 -9.98 12.15 -17.59
CA VAL A 282 -9.96 13.39 -16.78
C VAL A 282 -9.45 13.13 -15.35
N PRO A 283 -9.90 12.09 -14.61
CA PRO A 283 -9.39 11.85 -13.26
C PRO A 283 -7.89 11.61 -13.20
N GLU A 284 -7.31 10.97 -14.22
CA GLU A 284 -5.87 10.77 -14.30
C GLU A 284 -5.13 12.09 -14.59
N LEU A 285 -5.59 12.85 -15.58
CA LEU A 285 -5.02 14.16 -15.93
C LEU A 285 -4.99 15.09 -14.72
N LEU A 286 -6.12 15.19 -14.02
CA LEU A 286 -6.26 15.99 -12.81
C LEU A 286 -5.35 15.49 -11.66
N GLY A 287 -5.17 14.17 -11.55
CA GLY A 287 -4.29 13.55 -10.56
C GLY A 287 -2.80 13.85 -10.80
N ARG A 288 -2.43 14.16 -12.05
CA ARG A 288 -1.07 14.57 -12.45
C ARG A 288 -0.82 16.07 -12.23
N LEU A 289 -1.87 16.89 -12.08
CA LEU A 289 -1.71 18.31 -11.79
C LEU A 289 -1.16 18.54 -10.38
N THR A 290 -0.29 19.55 -10.27
CA THR A 290 0.26 19.97 -8.97
C THR A 290 0.35 21.50 -8.92
N THR A 291 0.14 22.12 -7.76
CA THR A 291 0.49 23.54 -7.63
C THR A 291 2.01 23.71 -7.55
N PRO A 292 2.52 24.91 -7.87
CA PRO A 292 3.87 25.26 -7.47
C PRO A 292 4.05 25.01 -5.97
N ILE A 293 5.23 24.51 -5.61
CA ILE A 293 5.66 24.41 -4.23
C ILE A 293 5.85 25.83 -3.70
N GLU A 294 5.02 26.19 -2.74
CA GLU A 294 5.20 27.35 -1.88
C GLU A 294 6.21 26.98 -0.80
N THR A 295 7.13 27.89 -0.51
CA THR A 295 8.16 27.67 0.51
C THR A 295 8.25 28.85 1.44
N ASP A 296 8.17 28.57 2.73
CA ASP A 296 8.52 29.51 3.79
C ASP A 296 9.78 29.02 4.49
N ILE A 297 10.72 29.91 4.75
CA ILE A 297 12.02 29.57 5.35
C ILE A 297 12.34 30.58 6.43
N GLU A 298 12.29 30.12 7.67
CA GLU A 298 12.68 30.87 8.85
C GLU A 298 14.02 30.35 9.35
N ALA A 299 14.95 31.25 9.70
CA ALA A 299 16.24 30.88 10.26
C ALA A 299 16.51 31.66 11.55
N SER A 300 16.98 30.98 12.59
CA SER A 300 17.40 31.58 13.85
C SER A 300 18.76 31.03 14.28
N TYR A 301 19.52 31.82 15.04
CA TYR A 301 20.90 31.48 15.43
C TYR A 301 21.06 31.67 16.93
N ARG A 302 21.42 30.61 17.66
CA ARG A 302 21.57 30.64 19.13
C ARG A 302 22.67 29.68 19.57
N ASN A 303 23.52 30.10 20.51
CA ASN A 303 24.53 29.25 21.17
C ASN A 303 25.48 28.47 20.22
N GLY A 304 25.92 29.06 19.10
CA GLY A 304 26.79 28.35 18.13
C GLY A 304 26.04 27.56 17.04
N SER A 305 24.73 27.40 17.20
CA SER A 305 23.85 26.59 16.35
C SER A 305 23.01 27.46 15.41
N ALA A 306 22.66 26.91 14.24
CA ALA A 306 21.65 27.48 13.35
C ALA A 306 20.41 26.58 13.30
N PHE A 307 19.23 27.17 13.45
CA PHE A 307 17.94 26.48 13.35
C PHE A 307 17.20 27.03 12.15
N ILE A 308 16.86 26.19 11.20
CA ILE A 308 16.10 26.53 10.00
C ILE A 308 14.79 25.77 10.06
N ARG A 309 13.67 26.46 9.93
CA ARG A 309 12.38 25.83 9.70
C ARG A 309 11.97 26.13 8.27
N GLN A 310 11.85 25.09 7.46
CA GLN A 310 11.41 25.19 6.08
C GLN A 310 10.05 24.52 5.96
N VAL A 311 9.07 25.22 5.43
CA VAL A 311 7.77 24.64 5.12
C VAL A 311 7.64 24.60 3.61
N TYR A 312 7.54 23.41 3.04
CA TYR A 312 7.18 23.22 1.63
C TYR A 312 5.71 22.85 1.60
N TYR A 313 4.92 23.61 0.86
CA TYR A 313 3.51 23.35 0.72
C TYR A 313 3.18 23.26 -0.76
N ARG A 314 2.42 22.24 -1.14
CA ARG A 314 1.79 22.19 -2.46
C ARG A 314 0.48 21.45 -2.39
N GLU A 315 -0.43 21.81 -3.27
CA GLU A 315 -1.71 21.13 -3.41
C GLU A 315 -1.67 20.15 -4.59
N GLN A 316 -2.40 19.05 -4.45
CA GLN A 316 -2.72 18.08 -5.49
C GLN A 316 -4.23 17.87 -5.53
N GLN A 317 -4.74 17.08 -6.48
CA GLN A 317 -6.19 16.91 -6.60
C GLN A 317 -6.86 16.42 -5.32
N TYR A 318 -6.27 15.43 -4.65
CA TYR A 318 -6.93 14.74 -3.52
C TYR A 318 -6.34 15.08 -2.15
N GLN A 319 -5.22 15.81 -2.09
CA GLN A 319 -4.52 16.12 -0.86
C GLN A 319 -3.70 17.41 -0.99
N LYS A 320 -3.48 18.08 0.14
CA LYS A 320 -2.42 19.06 0.31
C LYS A 320 -1.20 18.32 0.85
N ARG A 321 -0.02 18.56 0.30
CA ARG A 321 1.23 18.06 0.85
C ARG A 321 1.94 19.20 1.53
N ALA A 322 2.14 19.06 2.83
CA ALA A 322 3.00 19.93 3.61
C ALA A 322 4.22 19.10 4.05
N LEU A 323 5.41 19.53 3.68
CA LEU A 323 6.64 18.99 4.21
C LEU A 323 7.28 20.07 5.08
N VAL A 324 7.24 19.89 6.39
CA VAL A 324 7.99 20.74 7.32
C VAL A 324 9.35 20.09 7.52
N VAL A 325 10.41 20.83 7.18
CA VAL A 325 11.79 20.44 7.38
C VAL A 325 12.42 21.37 8.41
N GLU A 326 12.61 20.90 9.63
CA GLU A 326 13.28 21.65 10.68
C GLU A 326 14.72 21.20 10.82
N SER A 327 15.66 22.03 10.36
CA SER A 327 17.08 21.74 10.42
C SER A 327 17.83 22.47 11.52
N THR A 328 18.44 21.71 12.42
CA THR A 328 19.41 22.24 13.38
C THR A 328 20.80 21.91 12.87
N ILE A 329 21.65 22.92 12.81
CA ILE A 329 23.01 22.84 12.28
C ILE A 329 23.96 23.20 13.41
N ASP A 330 24.71 22.20 13.83
CA ASP A 330 25.64 22.26 14.94
C ASP A 330 27.03 21.86 14.46
N PHE A 331 27.96 22.81 14.45
CA PHE A 331 29.38 22.55 14.23
C PHE A 331 30.07 22.41 15.59
N ILE A 332 30.75 21.28 15.84
CA ILE A 332 31.50 21.04 17.08
C ILE A 332 32.93 21.61 16.96
N GLY A 333 33.27 22.63 17.77
CA GLY A 333 34.52 23.40 17.69
C GLY A 333 34.54 24.66 18.59
N PRO A 334 35.46 25.63 18.42
CA PRO A 334 35.45 26.90 19.15
C PRO A 334 34.21 27.77 18.83
N THR A 335 33.57 28.37 19.85
CA THR A 335 32.22 28.99 19.79
C THR A 335 32.03 30.04 18.68
N ASP A 336 33.04 30.87 18.42
CA ASP A 336 32.99 31.93 17.41
C ASP A 336 33.09 31.37 15.98
N MET A 337 33.91 30.34 15.77
CA MET A 337 34.00 29.62 14.49
C MET A 337 32.73 28.80 14.20
N ASN A 338 32.12 28.21 15.23
CA ASN A 338 30.90 27.41 15.05
C ASN A 338 29.71 28.27 14.62
N THR A 339 29.50 29.42 15.26
CA THR A 339 28.36 30.30 14.94
C THR A 339 28.40 30.79 13.48
N ALA A 340 29.57 31.23 13.00
CA ALA A 340 29.75 31.69 11.63
C ALA A 340 29.60 30.54 10.61
N SER A 341 30.10 29.34 10.95
CA SER A 341 30.01 28.16 10.10
C SER A 341 28.58 27.62 10.00
N SER A 342 27.88 27.49 11.13
CA SER A 342 26.47 27.10 11.19
C SER A 342 25.58 28.07 10.40
N ARG A 343 25.83 29.39 10.51
CA ARG A 343 25.11 30.40 9.73
C ARG A 343 25.36 30.28 8.22
N ARG A 344 26.62 30.20 7.79
CA ARG A 344 26.96 30.06 6.36
C ARG A 344 26.38 28.78 5.77
N PHE A 345 26.43 27.68 6.50
CA PHE A 345 25.87 26.40 6.06
C PHE A 345 24.34 26.48 5.95
N ALA A 346 23.68 27.15 6.90
CA ALA A 346 22.24 27.37 6.87
C ALA A 346 21.78 28.23 5.69
N GLU A 347 22.52 29.31 5.40
CA GLU A 347 22.29 30.17 4.25
C GLU A 347 22.48 29.41 2.93
N ASP A 348 23.50 28.55 2.84
CA ASP A 348 23.78 27.73 1.66
C ASP A 348 22.70 26.68 1.40
N ILE A 349 22.25 25.94 2.42
CA ILE A 349 21.11 25.00 2.31
C ILE A 349 19.87 25.76 1.82
N SER A 350 19.54 26.87 2.47
CA SER A 350 18.36 27.67 2.13
C SER A 350 18.43 28.16 0.68
N ARG A 351 19.60 28.62 0.22
CA ARG A 351 19.82 29.08 -1.15
C ARG A 351 19.70 27.95 -2.17
N ARG A 352 20.39 26.82 -1.95
CA ARG A 352 20.33 25.65 -2.85
C ARG A 352 18.91 25.14 -2.97
N GLN A 353 18.18 25.08 -1.85
CA GLN A 353 16.83 24.53 -1.88
C GLN A 353 15.79 25.45 -2.49
N LYS A 354 15.93 26.78 -2.31
CA LYS A 354 15.14 27.75 -3.08
C LYS A 354 15.36 27.57 -4.58
N GLU A 355 16.61 27.35 -5.02
CA GLU A 355 16.92 27.12 -6.41
C GLU A 355 16.36 25.79 -6.93
N THR A 356 16.53 24.69 -6.20
CA THR A 356 15.91 23.41 -6.53
C THR A 356 14.38 23.51 -6.62
N THR A 357 13.75 24.21 -5.67
CA THR A 357 12.30 24.42 -5.67
C THR A 357 11.85 25.21 -6.88
N ARG A 358 12.59 26.26 -7.28
CA ARG A 358 12.32 27.00 -8.53
C ARG A 358 12.40 26.10 -9.76
N GLN A 359 13.39 25.23 -9.84
CA GLN A 359 13.55 24.30 -10.96
C GLN A 359 12.41 23.28 -11.01
N ILE A 360 12.02 22.72 -9.87
CA ILE A 360 10.87 21.82 -9.75
C ILE A 360 9.58 22.54 -10.17
N ASN A 361 9.36 23.76 -9.68
CA ASN A 361 8.17 24.55 -10.03
C ASN A 361 8.13 24.91 -11.51
N ALA A 362 9.26 25.28 -12.11
CA ALA A 362 9.35 25.56 -13.54
C ALA A 362 9.05 24.30 -14.38
N GLN A 363 9.49 23.13 -13.94
CA GLN A 363 9.18 21.87 -14.60
C GLN A 363 7.69 21.52 -14.43
N ALA A 364 7.15 21.60 -13.21
CA ALA A 364 5.74 21.37 -12.92
C ALA A 364 4.83 22.32 -13.72
N GLN A 365 5.23 23.57 -13.91
CA GLN A 365 4.50 24.52 -14.77
C GLN A 365 4.45 24.07 -16.24
N LYS A 366 5.58 23.57 -16.78
CA LYS A 366 5.62 23.04 -18.15
C LYS A 366 4.74 21.79 -18.30
N ASP A 367 4.77 20.91 -17.31
CA ASP A 367 3.98 19.68 -17.32
C ASP A 367 2.48 19.99 -17.19
N ASN A 368 2.12 20.86 -16.23
CA ASN A 368 0.76 21.37 -16.08
C ASN A 368 0.25 22.04 -17.35
N ALA A 369 1.06 22.85 -18.03
CA ALA A 369 0.65 23.52 -19.27
C ALA A 369 0.22 22.51 -20.35
N ARG A 370 0.94 21.40 -20.49
CA ARG A 370 0.55 20.32 -21.41
C ARG A 370 -0.76 19.67 -20.96
N ILE A 371 -0.91 19.41 -19.67
CA ILE A 371 -2.14 18.83 -19.12
C ILE A 371 -3.34 19.77 -19.34
N TYR A 372 -3.18 21.08 -19.17
CA TYR A 372 -4.24 22.05 -19.45
C TYR A 372 -4.65 22.04 -20.92
N THR A 373 -3.69 21.93 -21.85
CA THR A 373 -4.00 21.80 -23.28
C THR A 373 -4.87 20.57 -23.56
N VAL A 374 -4.52 19.42 -22.96
CA VAL A 374 -5.32 18.19 -23.13
C VAL A 374 -6.70 18.35 -22.48
N LEU A 375 -6.76 18.82 -21.23
CA LEU A 375 -8.01 19.02 -20.50
C LEU A 375 -8.96 19.98 -21.23
N ALA A 376 -8.47 21.13 -21.70
CA ALA A 376 -9.27 22.10 -22.44
C ALA A 376 -9.81 21.53 -23.75
N ALA A 377 -8.99 20.75 -24.47
CA ALA A 377 -9.39 20.14 -25.72
C ALA A 377 -10.46 19.05 -25.51
N ILE A 378 -10.33 18.20 -24.48
CA ILE A 378 -11.26 17.08 -24.27
C ILE A 378 -12.54 17.48 -23.56
N SER A 379 -12.52 18.56 -22.76
CA SER A 379 -13.70 19.03 -22.03
C SER A 379 -14.47 20.12 -22.74
N GLU A 380 -13.90 20.74 -23.79
CA GLU A 380 -14.42 21.95 -24.46
C GLU A 380 -14.62 23.16 -23.51
N VAL A 381 -13.97 23.14 -22.34
CA VAL A 381 -14.02 24.25 -21.37
C VAL A 381 -12.62 24.83 -21.19
N ASP A 382 -12.49 26.15 -21.23
CA ASP A 382 -11.28 26.84 -20.76
C ASP A 382 -11.49 27.37 -19.35
N VAL A 383 -11.04 26.56 -18.39
CA VAL A 383 -11.20 26.84 -16.96
C VAL A 383 -10.09 27.78 -16.44
N SER A 384 -9.02 28.03 -17.22
CA SER A 384 -7.75 28.73 -16.92
C SER A 384 -6.52 27.86 -16.58
N ASN A 385 -5.33 28.48 -16.62
CA ASN A 385 -4.03 27.88 -16.28
C ASN A 385 -3.81 27.68 -14.76
N SER A 386 -4.77 27.10 -14.05
CA SER A 386 -4.73 26.88 -12.60
C SER A 386 -5.18 25.46 -12.23
N PRO A 387 -4.39 24.69 -11.46
CA PRO A 387 -4.80 23.35 -11.02
C PRO A 387 -6.11 23.38 -10.21
N GLN A 388 -6.24 24.36 -9.30
CA GLN A 388 -7.38 24.47 -8.41
C GLN A 388 -8.68 24.70 -9.16
N LYS A 389 -8.67 25.55 -10.18
CA LYS A 389 -9.88 25.80 -10.97
C LYS A 389 -10.28 24.57 -11.78
N TRP A 390 -9.32 23.83 -12.34
CA TRP A 390 -9.58 22.54 -12.98
C TRP A 390 -10.17 21.49 -12.04
N TRP A 391 -9.65 21.39 -10.81
CA TRP A 391 -10.23 20.51 -9.79
C TRP A 391 -11.65 20.95 -9.41
N ALA A 392 -11.88 22.24 -9.21
CA ALA A 392 -13.20 22.78 -8.88
C ALA A 392 -14.24 22.55 -9.99
N TRP A 393 -13.85 22.76 -11.24
CA TRP A 393 -14.70 22.46 -12.41
C TRP A 393 -15.11 20.99 -12.42
N TRP A 394 -14.15 20.06 -12.27
CA TRP A 394 -14.47 18.63 -12.27
C TRP A 394 -15.37 18.22 -11.11
N ASN A 395 -15.16 18.79 -9.93
CA ASN A 395 -16.01 18.54 -8.77
C ASN A 395 -17.45 19.02 -9.05
N SER A 396 -17.62 20.20 -9.64
CA SER A 396 -18.93 20.72 -10.05
C SER A 396 -19.58 19.85 -11.12
N GLU A 397 -18.81 19.38 -12.11
CA GLU A 397 -19.28 18.49 -13.18
C GLU A 397 -19.75 17.13 -12.63
N GLN A 398 -19.14 16.65 -11.55
CA GLN A 398 -19.53 15.42 -10.87
C GLN A 398 -20.55 15.63 -9.73
N ASP A 399 -21.10 16.84 -9.58
CA ASP A 399 -21.98 17.24 -8.46
C ASP A 399 -21.43 16.79 -7.10
N THR A 400 -20.11 16.91 -6.95
CA THR A 400 -19.36 16.41 -5.79
C THR A 400 -18.96 17.57 -4.90
N GLU A 401 -19.53 17.63 -3.71
CA GLU A 401 -19.05 18.52 -2.65
C GLU A 401 -17.73 17.98 -2.08
N VAL A 402 -16.62 18.64 -2.44
CA VAL A 402 -15.30 18.31 -1.90
C VAL A 402 -15.04 19.20 -0.70
N GLY A 403 -15.01 18.58 0.49
CA GLY A 403 -14.57 19.25 1.72
C GLY A 403 -13.09 19.64 1.69
N GLU A 404 -12.57 20.13 2.81
CA GLU A 404 -11.16 20.51 2.86
C GLU A 404 -10.25 19.31 2.58
N LYS A 405 -9.36 19.44 1.58
CA LYS A 405 -8.41 18.39 1.23
C LYS A 405 -7.54 18.03 2.42
N PRO A 406 -7.35 16.73 2.73
CA PRO A 406 -6.48 16.32 3.82
C PRO A 406 -5.07 16.84 3.58
N VAL A 407 -4.43 17.33 4.64
CA VAL A 407 -3.02 17.69 4.63
C VAL A 407 -2.21 16.44 4.97
N ASP A 408 -1.54 15.88 3.98
CA ASP A 408 -0.45 14.94 4.16
C ASP A 408 0.77 15.74 4.66
N LEU A 409 0.86 15.83 5.99
CA LEU A 409 1.94 16.51 6.68
C LEU A 409 3.07 15.52 6.93
N SER A 410 4.14 15.66 6.16
CA SER A 410 5.42 15.04 6.46
C SER A 410 6.23 16.01 7.31
N TYR A 411 6.75 15.53 8.42
CA TYR A 411 7.61 16.31 9.29
C TYR A 411 8.98 15.65 9.34
N ASN A 412 9.97 16.35 8.80
CA ASN A 412 11.34 15.92 8.80
C ASN A 412 12.11 16.86 9.69
N GLN A 413 12.72 16.32 10.73
CA GLN A 413 13.84 17.04 11.32
C GLN A 413 15.09 16.75 10.50
N ASN A 414 15.87 17.81 10.30
CA ASN A 414 17.25 18.09 9.88
C ASN A 414 18.34 18.27 10.95
N TYR A 415 18.70 17.31 11.79
CA TYR A 415 19.83 17.48 12.72
C TYR A 415 21.16 17.27 11.98
N PHE A 416 21.67 18.34 11.37
CA PHE A 416 23.03 18.45 10.89
C PHE A 416 23.94 18.81 12.06
N SER A 417 24.02 17.91 13.03
CA SER A 417 25.19 17.89 13.89
C SER A 417 26.30 17.24 13.11
N PHE A 418 27.34 18.02 12.94
CA PHE A 418 28.65 17.50 12.67
C PHE A 418 29.21 17.19 14.07
N ASP A 419 28.67 16.22 14.84
CA ASP A 419 28.55 14.75 14.61
C ASP A 419 27.14 14.07 14.90
N GLN A 420 26.77 13.03 14.12
CA GLN A 420 25.50 12.23 13.89
C GLN A 420 24.21 12.25 14.81
N GLY A 421 23.04 12.74 14.28
CA GLY A 421 21.57 12.33 14.39
C GLY A 421 20.79 12.15 15.75
N TYR A 422 19.44 12.06 15.95
CA TYR A 422 18.13 12.45 15.31
C TYR A 422 16.85 12.05 16.18
N GLN A 423 15.62 12.62 15.98
CA GLN A 423 14.30 12.45 16.73
C GLN A 423 12.96 12.46 15.84
N GLN A 424 11.72 12.22 16.39
CA GLN A 424 10.39 11.77 15.76
C GLN A 424 9.03 12.57 16.07
N TYR A 425 7.85 12.22 15.43
CA TYR A 425 6.45 12.86 15.37
C TYR A 425 5.21 11.83 15.44
N THR A 426 3.88 12.19 15.54
CA THR A 426 2.68 11.22 15.65
C THR A 426 1.24 11.53 15.02
N PRO A 427 0.35 10.53 14.64
CA PRO A 427 -1.03 10.63 13.97
C PRO A 427 -2.31 9.73 14.38
N THR A 428 -3.53 10.03 13.81
CA THR A 428 -4.95 9.40 13.66
C THR A 428 -5.67 8.59 14.80
N ALA A 429 -6.94 8.09 14.71
CA ALA A 429 -7.81 7.58 15.83
C ALA A 429 -8.69 6.29 15.59
N GLU A 430 -8.08 5.11 15.43
CA GLU A 430 -8.71 3.77 15.31
C GLU A 430 -8.28 2.87 16.50
N CYS A 431 -9.16 2.54 17.47
CA CYS A 431 -8.77 1.80 18.69
C CYS A 431 -9.93 1.06 19.43
N PHE A 432 -9.58 0.24 20.44
CA PHE A 432 -10.45 -0.54 21.35
C PHE A 432 -10.36 -0.12 22.82
N GLN A 433 -11.37 -0.43 23.63
CA GLN A 433 -11.32 -0.26 25.09
C GLN A 433 -10.31 -1.23 25.75
N ALA A 434 -9.74 -0.84 26.89
CA ALA A 434 -9.02 -1.77 27.77
C ALA A 434 -9.89 -3.00 28.12
N GLY A 435 -9.26 -4.16 28.29
CA GLY A 435 -9.93 -5.42 28.59
C GLY A 435 -10.44 -6.18 27.36
N THR A 436 -10.44 -5.56 26.18
CA THR A 436 -10.84 -6.22 24.92
C THR A 436 -9.99 -7.48 24.70
N PRO A 437 -10.59 -8.69 24.66
CA PRO A 437 -9.83 -9.91 24.45
C PRO A 437 -9.30 -9.98 23.02
N VAL A 438 -8.02 -10.31 22.87
CA VAL A 438 -7.38 -10.60 21.58
C VAL A 438 -6.81 -12.02 21.65
N TRP A 439 -6.98 -12.79 20.59
CA TRP A 439 -6.45 -14.15 20.55
C TRP A 439 -4.97 -14.19 20.17
N THR A 440 -4.15 -14.65 21.10
CA THR A 440 -2.71 -14.85 20.95
C THR A 440 -2.37 -16.33 20.89
N ASP A 441 -1.10 -16.67 20.69
CA ASP A 441 -0.63 -18.05 20.79
C ASP A 441 -0.53 -18.58 22.24
N GLU A 442 -0.99 -17.79 23.21
CA GLU A 442 -1.19 -18.18 24.61
C GLU A 442 -2.67 -18.11 25.03
N GLY A 443 -3.58 -17.92 24.07
CA GLY A 443 -5.02 -17.77 24.32
C GLY A 443 -5.47 -16.31 24.38
N PHE A 444 -6.53 -16.01 25.13
CA PHE A 444 -7.05 -14.66 25.21
C PHE A 444 -6.19 -13.77 26.12
N VAL A 445 -5.68 -12.67 25.56
CA VAL A 445 -4.96 -11.62 26.29
C VAL A 445 -5.70 -10.29 26.07
N ALA A 446 -5.86 -9.50 27.13
CA ALA A 446 -6.45 -8.18 27.04
C ALA A 446 -5.54 -7.25 26.21
N ILE A 447 -6.13 -6.46 25.31
CA ILE A 447 -5.39 -5.68 24.31
C ILE A 447 -4.32 -4.75 24.90
N GLU A 448 -4.56 -4.16 26.08
CA GLU A 448 -3.62 -3.26 26.76
C GLU A 448 -2.40 -3.97 27.34
N LYS A 449 -2.46 -5.31 27.48
CA LYS A 449 -1.37 -6.14 28.00
C LYS A 449 -0.48 -6.68 26.89
N ILE A 450 -0.90 -6.57 25.64
CA ILE A 450 -0.15 -7.04 24.48
C ILE A 450 1.03 -6.10 24.21
N ARG A 451 2.20 -6.68 24.02
CA ARG A 451 3.47 -5.97 23.76
C ARG A 451 4.07 -6.40 22.43
N ALA A 452 4.98 -5.61 21.91
CA ALA A 452 5.75 -5.96 20.71
C ALA A 452 6.44 -7.32 20.89
N GLY A 453 6.33 -8.17 19.88
CA GLY A 453 6.83 -9.55 19.87
C GLY A 453 5.84 -10.60 20.38
N ASP A 454 4.72 -10.22 20.98
CA ASP A 454 3.60 -11.16 21.18
C ASP A 454 3.02 -11.55 19.81
N ARG A 455 2.46 -12.76 19.68
CA ARG A 455 1.93 -13.25 18.40
C ARG A 455 0.43 -13.35 18.47
N VAL A 456 -0.25 -12.68 17.55
CA VAL A 456 -1.72 -12.71 17.43
C VAL A 456 -2.12 -13.56 16.24
N LEU A 457 -3.27 -14.21 16.32
CA LEU A 457 -3.84 -14.90 15.17
C LEU A 457 -4.32 -13.86 14.16
N SER A 458 -3.90 -14.01 12.91
CA SER A 458 -4.16 -13.07 11.82
C SER A 458 -4.64 -13.82 10.58
N LYS A 459 -5.40 -13.14 9.73
CA LYS A 459 -5.90 -13.69 8.46
C LYS A 459 -5.59 -12.75 7.30
N ASN A 460 -4.94 -13.27 6.25
CA ASN A 460 -4.77 -12.55 4.99
C ASN A 460 -6.12 -12.46 4.27
N ILE A 461 -6.49 -11.25 3.86
CA ILE A 461 -7.78 -10.97 3.24
C ILE A 461 -7.88 -11.57 1.83
N GLU A 462 -6.83 -11.50 1.03
CA GLU A 462 -6.87 -11.95 -0.36
C GLU A 462 -6.74 -13.46 -0.48
N THR A 463 -5.81 -14.05 0.26
CA THR A 463 -5.51 -15.50 0.17
C THR A 463 -6.33 -16.34 1.15
N GLY A 464 -6.90 -15.71 2.19
CA GLY A 464 -7.55 -16.41 3.29
C GLY A 464 -6.58 -17.09 4.26
N GLU A 465 -5.27 -16.88 4.09
CA GLU A 465 -4.23 -17.51 4.89
C GLU A 465 -4.38 -17.16 6.38
N LEU A 466 -4.49 -18.20 7.22
CA LEU A 466 -4.58 -18.06 8.67
C LEU A 466 -3.21 -18.38 9.30
N MET A 467 -2.64 -17.41 10.01
CA MET A 467 -1.30 -17.54 10.59
C MET A 467 -1.14 -16.65 11.82
N TYR A 468 -0.29 -17.07 12.74
CA TYR A 468 0.16 -16.22 13.83
C TYR A 468 1.21 -15.22 13.36
N LYS A 469 0.97 -13.93 13.59
CA LYS A 469 1.87 -12.84 13.21
C LYS A 469 2.34 -12.07 14.44
N PRO A 470 3.61 -11.62 14.48
CA PRO A 470 4.08 -10.78 15.57
C PRO A 470 3.37 -9.43 15.56
N VAL A 471 3.00 -8.96 16.75
CA VAL A 471 2.71 -7.57 17.01
C VAL A 471 4.01 -6.80 16.92
N LEU A 472 4.08 -5.86 15.99
CA LEU A 472 5.24 -5.00 15.80
C LEU A 472 5.24 -3.86 16.82
N ARG A 473 4.06 -3.32 17.13
CA ARG A 473 3.90 -2.25 18.10
C ARG A 473 2.48 -2.18 18.69
N PRO A 474 2.32 -2.03 20.01
CA PRO A 474 1.07 -1.58 20.61
C PRO A 474 0.93 -0.06 20.49
N THR A 475 -0.30 0.41 20.29
CA THR A 475 -0.63 1.84 20.21
C THR A 475 -1.64 2.17 21.30
N GLN A 476 -1.50 3.35 21.88
CA GLN A 476 -2.39 3.84 22.93
C GLN A 476 -2.74 5.29 22.65
N ARG A 477 -4.01 5.66 22.82
CA ARG A 477 -4.47 7.03 22.56
C ARG A 477 -5.22 7.61 23.75
N THR A 478 -5.35 8.94 23.74
CA THR A 478 -6.20 9.69 24.68
C THR A 478 -7.66 9.27 24.56
N PRO A 479 -8.51 9.56 25.56
CA PRO A 479 -9.89 9.11 25.54
C PRO A 479 -10.66 9.49 24.28
N GLN A 480 -11.37 8.53 23.68
CA GLN A 480 -12.16 8.69 22.45
C GLN A 480 -13.59 8.19 22.66
N GLU A 481 -14.58 8.78 21.99
CA GLU A 481 -15.97 8.29 22.01
C GLU A 481 -16.04 6.83 21.50
N LEU A 482 -16.72 5.98 22.28
CA LEU A 482 -16.83 4.55 22.00
C LEU A 482 -18.19 4.18 21.40
N LYS A 483 -18.20 3.03 20.71
CA LYS A 483 -19.36 2.30 20.24
C LYS A 483 -19.32 0.90 20.83
N THR A 484 -20.51 0.41 21.15
CA THR A 484 -20.75 -0.89 21.78
C THR A 484 -21.51 -1.74 20.78
N ILE A 485 -20.90 -2.84 20.32
CA ILE A 485 -21.46 -3.77 19.34
C ILE A 485 -21.89 -5.02 20.09
N LEU A 486 -23.20 -5.29 20.15
CA LEU A 486 -23.76 -6.52 20.69
C LEU A 486 -23.85 -7.56 19.57
N LEU A 487 -23.22 -8.72 19.75
CA LEU A 487 -23.30 -9.87 18.83
C LEU A 487 -24.48 -10.77 19.22
N GLN A 488 -25.04 -11.52 18.26
CA GLN A 488 -26.13 -12.47 18.53
C GLN A 488 -25.75 -13.57 19.53
N GLY A 489 -24.46 -13.88 19.69
CA GLY A 489 -23.95 -14.78 20.74
C GLY A 489 -23.98 -14.20 22.16
N GLY A 490 -24.46 -12.96 22.35
CA GLY A 490 -24.55 -12.28 23.65
C GLY A 490 -23.27 -11.58 24.11
N GLU A 491 -22.18 -11.67 23.34
CA GLU A 491 -20.96 -10.91 23.60
C GLU A 491 -21.07 -9.46 23.11
N THR A 492 -20.39 -8.57 23.83
CA THR A 492 -20.27 -7.16 23.48
C THR A 492 -18.82 -6.79 23.17
N LEU A 493 -18.60 -6.09 22.05
CA LEU A 493 -17.32 -5.49 21.69
C LEU A 493 -17.39 -3.96 21.85
N VAL A 494 -16.38 -3.34 22.47
CA VAL A 494 -16.35 -1.89 22.71
C VAL A 494 -15.12 -1.27 22.03
N CYS A 495 -15.35 -0.33 21.10
CA CYS A 495 -14.31 0.24 20.23
C CYS A 495 -14.63 1.67 19.80
N THR A 496 -13.68 2.40 19.21
CA THR A 496 -13.96 3.71 18.63
C THR A 496 -14.84 3.56 17.39
N GLY A 497 -15.66 4.58 17.09
CA GLY A 497 -16.55 4.53 15.92
C GLY A 497 -15.84 4.34 14.57
N GLY A 498 -14.56 4.71 14.48
CA GLY A 498 -13.72 4.55 13.28
C GLY A 498 -13.10 3.17 13.13
N HIS A 499 -13.18 2.29 14.14
CA HIS A 499 -12.51 1.00 14.10
C HIS A 499 -13.19 0.04 13.10
N PRO A 500 -12.47 -0.54 12.12
CA PRO A 500 -13.09 -1.37 11.10
C PRO A 500 -13.16 -2.87 11.48
N PHE A 501 -14.24 -3.52 11.05
CA PHE A 501 -14.44 -4.96 11.10
C PHE A 501 -14.71 -5.49 9.70
N TRP A 502 -14.37 -6.75 9.44
CA TRP A 502 -14.69 -7.36 8.16
C TRP A 502 -16.16 -7.76 8.10
N HIS A 503 -16.94 -7.07 7.27
CA HIS A 503 -18.33 -7.37 6.97
C HIS A 503 -18.39 -8.26 5.73
N SER A 504 -18.77 -9.52 5.90
CA SER A 504 -18.82 -10.51 4.81
C SER A 504 -19.78 -10.05 3.71
N GLY A 505 -19.30 -10.01 2.46
CA GLY A 505 -20.03 -9.43 1.32
C GLY A 505 -19.67 -7.97 1.01
N HIS A 506 -19.21 -7.21 2.00
CA HIS A 506 -19.07 -5.75 1.93
C HIS A 506 -17.66 -5.22 2.24
N GLY A 507 -16.79 -6.03 2.84
CA GLY A 507 -15.41 -5.67 3.18
C GLY A 507 -15.28 -4.89 4.50
N TRP A 508 -14.22 -4.10 4.64
CA TRP A 508 -13.94 -3.31 5.85
C TRP A 508 -15.03 -2.28 6.12
N THR A 509 -15.82 -2.49 7.18
CA THR A 509 -16.88 -1.58 7.62
C THR A 509 -16.54 -1.01 8.99
N MET A 510 -16.55 0.31 9.12
CA MET A 510 -16.32 1.00 10.40
C MET A 510 -17.41 0.66 11.41
N ALA A 511 -17.06 0.59 12.69
CA ALA A 511 -17.99 0.29 13.79
C ALA A 511 -19.24 1.18 13.77
N LYS A 512 -19.09 2.47 13.48
CA LYS A 512 -20.21 3.44 13.39
C LYS A 512 -21.17 3.19 12.21
N ASN A 513 -20.75 2.43 11.20
CA ASN A 513 -21.52 2.12 9.99
C ASN A 513 -22.14 0.71 10.03
N LEU A 514 -21.87 -0.06 11.09
CA LEU A 514 -22.52 -1.35 11.28
C LEU A 514 -23.99 -1.13 11.69
N ALA A 515 -24.82 -2.15 11.46
CA ALA A 515 -26.21 -2.21 11.87
C ALA A 515 -26.61 -3.63 12.29
N ALA A 516 -27.74 -3.75 13.00
CA ALA A 516 -28.32 -5.06 13.31
C ALA A 516 -28.53 -5.89 12.04
N GLY A 517 -28.16 -7.16 12.09
CA GLY A 517 -28.20 -8.10 10.96
C GLY A 517 -26.92 -8.15 10.12
N ASN A 518 -25.98 -7.19 10.25
CA ASN A 518 -24.68 -7.28 9.55
C ASN A 518 -23.89 -8.52 9.99
N VAL A 519 -23.20 -9.13 9.03
CA VAL A 519 -22.50 -10.41 9.19
C VAL A 519 -21.00 -10.16 9.29
N LEU A 520 -20.42 -10.28 10.48
CA LEU A 520 -18.99 -10.07 10.72
C LEU A 520 -18.22 -11.38 10.57
N HIS A 521 -17.10 -11.36 9.85
CA HIS A 521 -16.25 -12.54 9.68
C HIS A 521 -15.56 -12.93 10.98
N THR A 522 -15.43 -14.23 11.21
CA THR A 522 -14.73 -14.84 12.34
C THR A 522 -13.71 -15.87 11.85
N VAL A 523 -12.92 -16.47 12.73
CA VAL A 523 -11.91 -17.47 12.32
C VAL A 523 -12.52 -18.61 11.48
N ILE A 524 -13.66 -19.16 11.92
CA ILE A 524 -14.32 -20.34 11.34
C ILE A 524 -15.79 -20.10 10.94
N GLY A 525 -16.12 -18.90 10.45
CA GLY A 525 -17.48 -18.58 10.00
C GLY A 525 -17.81 -17.11 10.17
N SER A 526 -19.01 -16.79 10.66
CA SER A 526 -19.43 -15.42 10.91
C SER A 526 -20.34 -15.26 12.11
N GLN A 527 -20.45 -14.03 12.61
CA GLN A 527 -21.30 -13.60 13.72
C GLN A 527 -22.18 -12.44 13.27
N LYS A 528 -23.47 -12.47 13.62
CA LYS A 528 -24.39 -11.37 13.31
C LYS A 528 -24.37 -10.32 14.41
N VAL A 529 -24.38 -9.05 14.00
CA VAL A 529 -24.63 -7.92 14.91
C VAL A 529 -26.10 -7.95 15.33
N ALA A 530 -26.36 -7.95 16.64
CA ALA A 530 -27.69 -7.86 17.21
C ALA A 530 -28.12 -6.40 17.43
N ALA A 531 -27.23 -5.56 17.95
CA ALA A 531 -27.49 -4.15 18.20
C ALA A 531 -26.18 -3.35 18.29
N ILE A 532 -26.28 -2.04 18.09
CA ILE A 532 -25.16 -1.11 18.28
C ILE A 532 -25.66 0.08 19.10
N SER A 533 -24.86 0.48 20.08
CA SER A 533 -25.13 1.63 20.93
C SER A 533 -23.88 2.50 21.12
N GLY A 534 -24.07 3.72 21.63
CA GLY A 534 -22.96 4.58 22.04
C GLY A 534 -22.37 4.16 23.39
N GLY A 535 -21.11 4.53 23.61
CA GLY A 535 -20.39 4.35 24.87
C GLY A 535 -19.69 5.63 25.31
N ALA A 536 -19.29 5.68 26.58
CA ALA A 536 -18.53 6.79 27.13
C ALA A 536 -17.12 6.86 26.51
N ALA A 537 -16.50 8.04 26.56
CA ALA A 537 -15.13 8.18 26.09
C ALA A 537 -14.15 7.57 27.10
N GLU A 538 -13.30 6.65 26.64
CA GLU A 538 -12.28 6.03 27.49
C GLU A 538 -10.95 5.90 26.77
N LYS A 539 -9.91 5.61 27.53
CA LYS A 539 -8.58 5.31 27.01
C LYS A 539 -8.62 4.09 26.10
N VAL A 540 -7.99 4.20 24.94
CA VAL A 540 -8.10 3.21 23.88
C VAL A 540 -6.76 2.69 23.38
N TYR A 541 -6.78 1.46 22.84
CA TYR A 541 -5.63 0.67 22.45
C TYR A 541 -5.82 0.08 21.04
N ASN A 542 -4.76 -0.02 20.25
CA ASN A 542 -4.76 -0.77 18.99
C ASN A 542 -3.38 -1.41 18.79
N LEU A 543 -3.25 -2.30 17.81
CA LEU A 543 -2.02 -2.99 17.49
C LEU A 543 -1.53 -2.56 16.10
N VAL A 544 -0.25 -2.79 15.83
CA VAL A 544 0.32 -2.87 14.49
C VAL A 544 0.83 -4.30 14.34
N VAL A 545 0.25 -5.05 13.41
CA VAL A 545 0.48 -6.49 13.23
C VAL A 545 1.21 -6.73 11.92
N ALA A 546 2.21 -7.60 11.94
CA ALA A 546 3.04 -7.85 10.77
C ALA A 546 2.26 -8.50 9.60
N ASP A 547 2.57 -8.05 8.38
CA ASP A 547 2.16 -8.59 7.08
C ASP A 547 0.66 -8.48 6.75
N PHE A 548 -0.22 -9.00 7.61
CA PHE A 548 -1.64 -9.14 7.29
C PHE A 548 -2.48 -7.96 7.77
N HIS A 549 -1.97 -7.13 8.68
CA HIS A 549 -2.68 -5.98 9.23
C HIS A 549 -4.04 -6.33 9.87
N THR A 550 -4.20 -7.59 10.30
CA THR A 550 -5.43 -8.09 10.92
C THR A 550 -5.15 -8.87 12.19
N TYR A 551 -6.15 -8.93 13.05
CA TYR A 551 -6.18 -9.79 14.23
C TYR A 551 -7.63 -10.08 14.66
N PHE A 552 -7.81 -11.09 15.52
CA PHE A 552 -9.13 -11.48 16.01
C PHE A 552 -9.38 -10.97 17.43
N VAL A 553 -10.55 -10.35 17.61
CA VAL A 553 -10.99 -9.73 18.88
C VAL A 553 -12.28 -10.35 19.40
N GLY A 554 -12.44 -10.32 20.73
CA GLY A 554 -13.56 -10.94 21.43
C GLY A 554 -13.51 -12.46 21.45
N ARG A 555 -14.33 -13.05 22.32
CA ARG A 555 -14.57 -14.50 22.42
C ARG A 555 -15.22 -15.06 21.16
N GLY A 556 -16.01 -14.25 20.46
CA GLY A 556 -16.57 -14.51 19.15
C GLY A 556 -15.54 -14.48 18.02
N MET A 557 -14.28 -14.11 18.30
CA MET A 557 -13.16 -14.17 17.37
C MET A 557 -13.45 -13.41 16.07
N VAL A 558 -13.88 -12.16 16.21
CA VAL A 558 -14.26 -11.30 15.08
C VAL A 558 -13.02 -10.70 14.44
N LEU A 559 -12.95 -10.74 13.10
CA LEU A 559 -11.83 -10.21 12.34
C LEU A 559 -11.82 -8.68 12.36
N SER A 560 -10.70 -8.12 12.82
CA SER A 560 -10.48 -6.69 12.93
C SER A 560 -9.19 -6.26 12.22
N HIS A 561 -9.10 -4.99 11.86
CA HIS A 561 -7.90 -4.39 11.30
C HIS A 561 -7.04 -3.73 12.38
N ASP A 562 -5.73 -3.68 12.12
CA ASP A 562 -4.74 -2.97 12.91
C ASP A 562 -4.69 -1.46 12.59
N ASN A 563 -3.72 -0.74 13.15
CA ASN A 563 -3.55 0.69 12.94
C ASN A 563 -2.77 1.05 11.66
N ALA A 564 -2.70 0.16 10.66
CA ALA A 564 -2.09 0.44 9.36
C ALA A 564 -3.08 1.07 8.37
N ILE A 565 -2.55 1.69 7.31
CA ILE A 565 -3.37 2.19 6.21
C ILE A 565 -3.99 0.99 5.49
N ARG A 566 -5.31 1.01 5.34
CA ARG A 566 -6.06 -0.03 4.63
C ARG A 566 -5.80 0.05 3.13
N GLU A 567 -5.46 -1.07 2.52
CA GLU A 567 -5.35 -1.21 1.07
C GLU A 567 -6.72 -1.55 0.45
N PRO A 568 -7.02 -1.05 -0.76
CA PRO A 568 -8.20 -1.49 -1.51
C PRO A 568 -8.15 -2.99 -1.79
N THR A 569 -9.29 -3.69 -1.69
CA THR A 569 -9.36 -5.13 -1.96
C THR A 569 -10.67 -5.50 -2.66
N ASN A 570 -10.59 -6.51 -3.53
CA ASN A 570 -11.74 -7.12 -4.21
C ASN A 570 -12.27 -8.37 -3.47
N ALA A 571 -11.71 -8.70 -2.30
CA ALA A 571 -12.18 -9.82 -1.50
C ALA A 571 -13.60 -9.56 -0.98
N ILE A 572 -14.46 -10.59 -1.08
CA ILE A 572 -15.84 -10.56 -0.61
C ILE A 572 -15.94 -11.22 0.77
N VAL A 573 -15.21 -12.31 0.92
CA VAL A 573 -14.89 -13.01 2.16
C VAL A 573 -13.39 -13.24 2.12
N PRO A 574 -12.65 -13.24 3.24
CA PRO A 574 -11.22 -13.48 3.20
C PRO A 574 -10.90 -14.79 2.47
N GLY A 575 -10.13 -14.73 1.39
CA GLY A 575 -9.81 -15.87 0.51
C GLY A 575 -10.79 -16.13 -0.64
N LEU A 576 -11.77 -15.25 -0.88
CA LEU A 576 -12.69 -15.30 -2.03
C LEU A 576 -12.74 -13.94 -2.74
N MET A 577 -12.23 -13.88 -3.96
CA MET A 577 -12.16 -12.65 -4.75
C MET A 577 -13.42 -12.46 -5.60
N ARG A 578 -13.82 -11.21 -5.86
CA ARG A 578 -15.02 -10.90 -6.65
C ARG A 578 -14.99 -11.47 -8.07
N GLU A 579 -13.82 -11.56 -8.69
CA GLU A 579 -13.63 -12.15 -10.03
C GLU A 579 -13.97 -13.65 -10.09
N GLU A 580 -13.86 -14.35 -8.95
CA GLU A 580 -14.23 -15.76 -8.82
C GLU A 580 -15.75 -15.94 -8.71
N LEU A 581 -16.55 -14.86 -8.66
CA LEU A 581 -18.02 -14.90 -8.79
C LEU A 581 -18.49 -14.89 -10.24
N THR A 582 -17.74 -14.27 -11.15
CA THR A 582 -18.13 -14.06 -12.56
C THR A 582 -17.67 -15.16 -13.51
N ALA A 583 -16.77 -16.05 -13.07
CA ALA A 583 -16.42 -17.26 -13.82
C ALA A 583 -17.62 -18.24 -13.84
N ARG A 584 -18.50 -18.06 -14.82
CA ARG A 584 -19.52 -19.03 -15.26
C ARG A 584 -19.14 -19.60 -16.61
#